data_AF-A0A5S4UTJ3-F1
#
_entry.id   AF-A0A5S4UTJ3-F1
#
_cell.length_a   1.000
_cell.length_b   1.000
_cell.length_c   1.000
_cell.angle_alpha   90.00
_cell.angle_beta   90.00
_cell.angle_gamma   90.00
#
_symmetry.space_group_name_H-M   'P 1'
#
loop_
_entity.id
_entity.type
_entity.pdbx_description
1 polymer ?
#
loop_
_entity_poly.entity_id
_entity_poly.type
_entity_poly.pdbx_seq_one_letter_code
_entity_poly.pdbx_strand_id
1 'polypeptide(L)'
;MNMEQQDVEVRIASFTELANGNNPLALDSYQRAYVWDDKKINQLLNDFRHFIATIGNASSGSVTDQPQHYYMGTLLIHHQLGADGKRFVIDGQQRLTSLAILYFLLNGELPSHMQLSFRSSRSMVNIQQAKKIMQQQLQEHSLSADIFERLRFTVISVQREDLAFTFFDTQNNRGVPLGGTDLLKAFHLRAISNGMLAEVEQLQSHCAKRWEKVQIQGEQGRSSKNNDFAPELFHYYLWRGRNWTGSHVLELENQDELLSHFGEQSIVSQLGEVALYPAGSNQWGHKLHLTSNNEYQLQPTLQNMGNSAAYLPLALRQPISRGVGFFLYAEKYAALLNTLLHNPSENAEVVAVQTFYNQVVTTLSAYLQSLYRLAWLAYFDRLGSQGLLRFVLWLDHHLGAIRLGQEDIRRETPIKFLKDKKQNLLDVIAYAYRGEDVVSYLQCSDVSAIYSKKNGWKEEVKEGRKVQSRYASAVADYYGLDELSKKDKSIESHIDTVLLVQGVQYD
;
A
#
# COMPACT_ATOMS: atom_id res chain seq x y z
N MET A 1 -45.97 24.03 6.32
CA MET A 1 -45.53 23.40 5.05
C MET A 1 -44.07 23.03 5.23
N ASN A 2 -43.79 21.79 5.61
CA ASN A 2 -42.42 21.28 5.63
C ASN A 2 -42.02 21.06 4.17
N MET A 3 -41.14 21.91 3.64
CA MET A 3 -40.44 21.59 2.40
C MET A 3 -39.64 20.32 2.67
N GLU A 4 -39.94 19.24 1.94
CA GLU A 4 -39.03 18.11 1.83
C GLU A 4 -37.69 18.66 1.35
N GLN A 5 -36.71 18.72 2.26
CA GLN A 5 -35.33 19.04 1.88
C GLN A 5 -34.86 17.91 0.96
N GLN A 6 -34.69 18.20 -0.33
CA GLN A 6 -34.04 17.27 -1.23
C GLN A 6 -32.61 17.05 -0.76
N ASP A 7 -32.30 15.83 -0.33
CA ASP A 7 -30.96 15.41 0.11
C ASP A 7 -29.91 15.49 -1.02
N VAL A 8 -30.37 15.55 -2.29
CA VAL A 8 -29.55 15.63 -3.50
C VAL A 8 -30.11 16.70 -4.44
N GLU A 9 -29.26 17.61 -4.88
CA GLU A 9 -29.56 18.61 -5.91
C GLU A 9 -28.61 18.41 -7.10
N VAL A 10 -29.14 18.39 -8.33
CA VAL A 10 -28.33 18.28 -9.55
C VAL A 10 -28.58 19.51 -10.41
N ARG A 11 -27.52 20.23 -10.76
CA ARG A 11 -27.61 21.41 -11.63
C ARG A 11 -26.40 21.55 -12.55
N ILE A 12 -26.57 22.25 -13.67
CA ILE A 12 -25.43 22.67 -14.49
C ILE A 12 -24.93 24.01 -13.95
N ALA A 13 -23.62 24.14 -13.76
CA ALA A 13 -23.00 25.39 -13.31
C ALA A 13 -21.76 25.72 -14.14
N SER A 14 -21.49 27.01 -14.32
CA SER A 14 -20.23 27.48 -14.92
C SER A 14 -19.06 27.44 -13.93
N PHE A 15 -17.83 27.48 -14.42
CA PHE A 15 -16.66 27.62 -13.53
C PHE A 15 -16.75 28.92 -12.72
N THR A 16 -17.16 30.02 -13.36
CA THR A 16 -17.32 31.32 -12.73
C THR A 16 -18.37 31.29 -11.62
N GLU A 17 -19.53 30.67 -11.83
CA GLU A 17 -20.56 30.50 -10.78
C GLU A 17 -20.06 29.66 -9.60
N LEU A 18 -19.27 28.62 -9.87
CA LEU A 18 -18.68 27.79 -8.83
C LEU A 18 -17.66 28.56 -8.01
N ALA A 19 -16.78 29.29 -8.69
CA ALA A 19 -15.68 30.06 -8.12
C ALA A 19 -16.10 31.36 -7.43
N ASN A 20 -17.25 31.93 -7.78
CA ASN A 20 -17.78 33.18 -7.24
C ASN A 20 -19.06 33.00 -6.42
N GLY A 21 -19.45 31.77 -6.10
CA GLY A 21 -20.63 31.51 -5.27
C GLY A 21 -20.47 31.98 -3.82
N ASN A 22 -21.59 32.27 -3.16
CA ASN A 22 -21.62 32.82 -1.79
C ASN A 22 -20.79 32.03 -0.77
N ASN A 23 -20.72 30.72 -0.95
CA ASN A 23 -20.04 29.79 -0.05
C ASN A 23 -18.74 29.27 -0.69
N PRO A 24 -17.59 29.27 0.01
CA PRO A 24 -16.35 28.84 -0.61
C PRO A 24 -16.30 27.33 -0.87
N LEU A 25 -15.69 26.95 -2.00
CA LEU A 25 -15.31 25.58 -2.32
C LEU A 25 -14.07 25.20 -1.53
N ALA A 26 -14.09 24.05 -0.86
CA ALA A 26 -12.99 23.55 -0.05
C ALA A 26 -12.68 22.08 -0.37
N LEU A 27 -11.47 21.64 0.01
CA LEU A 27 -11.08 20.23 0.00
C LEU A 27 -11.13 19.69 1.42
N ASP A 28 -11.66 18.48 1.57
CA ASP A 28 -11.67 17.77 2.85
C ASP A 28 -10.37 16.98 3.07
N SER A 29 -10.12 16.52 4.30
CA SER A 29 -8.89 15.83 4.71
C SER A 29 -8.68 14.47 4.04
N TYR A 30 -9.75 13.81 3.61
CA TYR A 30 -9.70 12.51 2.92
C TYR A 30 -9.45 12.62 1.42
N GLN A 31 -9.40 13.83 0.86
CA GLN A 31 -9.09 14.02 -0.55
C GLN A 31 -7.66 13.57 -0.90
N ARG A 32 -7.51 12.97 -2.08
CA ARG A 32 -6.20 12.44 -2.53
C ARG A 32 -5.24 13.56 -2.93
N ALA A 33 -3.96 13.25 -3.06
CA ALA A 33 -3.00 14.21 -3.58
C ALA A 33 -3.36 14.64 -5.02
N TYR A 34 -2.94 15.84 -5.41
CA TYR A 34 -2.96 16.28 -6.80
C TYR A 34 -1.89 15.50 -7.58
N VAL A 35 -2.29 14.81 -8.65
CA VAL A 35 -1.44 13.83 -9.37
C VAL A 35 -1.48 13.97 -10.89
N TRP A 36 -2.11 15.02 -11.42
CA TRP A 36 -2.05 15.27 -12.86
C TRP A 36 -0.59 15.54 -13.29
N ASP A 37 -0.17 14.76 -14.28
CA ASP A 37 1.16 14.84 -14.87
C ASP A 37 1.15 15.75 -16.11
N ASP A 38 2.34 15.97 -16.66
CA ASP A 38 2.57 16.82 -17.83
C ASP A 38 1.65 16.44 -19.01
N LYS A 39 1.38 15.14 -19.19
CA LYS A 39 0.49 14.65 -20.26
C LYS A 39 -0.93 15.14 -20.06
N LYS A 40 -1.48 15.03 -18.85
CA LYS A 40 -2.83 15.50 -18.51
C LYS A 40 -2.95 17.02 -18.62
N ILE A 41 -1.92 17.77 -18.19
CA ILE A 41 -1.91 19.23 -18.33
C ILE A 41 -1.93 19.63 -19.81
N ASN A 42 -1.03 19.06 -20.62
CA ASN A 42 -0.95 19.37 -22.04
C ASN A 42 -2.24 18.96 -22.77
N GLN A 43 -2.83 17.82 -22.41
CA GLN A 43 -4.12 17.39 -22.94
C GLN A 43 -5.20 18.46 -22.67
N LEU A 44 -5.36 18.90 -21.41
CA LEU A 44 -6.35 19.92 -21.04
C LEU A 44 -6.17 21.21 -21.87
N LEU A 45 -4.94 21.72 -21.96
CA LEU A 45 -4.68 22.97 -22.69
C LEU A 45 -4.93 22.82 -24.20
N ASN A 46 -4.54 21.69 -24.79
CA ASN A 46 -4.80 21.42 -26.20
C ASN A 46 -6.30 21.30 -26.50
N ASP A 47 -7.06 20.64 -25.62
CA ASP A 47 -8.51 20.53 -25.75
C ASP A 47 -9.17 21.93 -25.73
N PHE A 48 -8.73 22.81 -24.82
CA PHE A 48 -9.23 24.19 -24.74
C PHE A 48 -8.87 25.02 -25.97
N ARG A 49 -7.63 24.90 -26.46
CA ARG A 49 -7.21 25.59 -27.70
C ARG A 49 -8.05 25.13 -28.89
N HIS A 50 -8.23 23.82 -29.04
CA HIS A 50 -9.04 23.25 -30.12
C HIS A 50 -10.49 23.74 -30.04
N PHE A 51 -11.06 23.78 -28.84
CA PHE A 51 -12.40 24.28 -28.61
C PHE A 51 -12.55 25.76 -28.99
N ILE A 52 -11.63 26.62 -28.55
CA ILE A 52 -11.64 28.05 -28.90
C ILE A 52 -11.46 28.26 -30.41
N ALA A 53 -10.55 27.51 -31.04
CA ALA A 53 -10.34 27.59 -32.49
C ALA A 53 -11.60 27.17 -33.27
N THR A 54 -12.34 26.16 -32.78
CA THR A 54 -13.60 25.72 -33.37
C THR A 54 -14.67 26.82 -33.30
N ILE A 55 -14.77 27.53 -32.18
CA ILE A 55 -15.68 28.67 -32.01
C ILE A 55 -15.29 29.85 -32.91
N GLY A 56 -13.99 30.16 -32.96
CA GLY A 56 -13.46 31.25 -33.79
C GLY A 56 -13.78 31.06 -35.27
N ASN A 57 -13.68 29.82 -35.77
CA ASN A 57 -14.00 29.46 -37.16
C ASN A 57 -15.51 29.37 -37.44
N ALA A 58 -16.33 28.99 -36.45
CA ALA A 58 -17.79 28.93 -36.59
C ALA A 58 -18.44 30.33 -36.71
N SER A 59 -17.78 31.35 -36.17
CA SER A 59 -18.21 32.76 -36.21
C SER A 59 -18.21 33.37 -37.62
N SER A 60 -17.67 32.66 -38.62
CA SER A 60 -17.56 33.11 -40.02
C SER A 60 -18.63 32.56 -40.97
N GLY A 61 -19.48 31.61 -40.53
CA GLY A 61 -20.27 30.78 -41.47
C GLY A 61 -21.75 30.51 -41.18
N SER A 62 -22.25 30.59 -39.94
CA SER A 62 -23.68 30.38 -39.68
C SER A 62 -24.07 30.79 -38.26
N VAL A 63 -25.11 31.62 -38.15
CA VAL A 63 -25.74 32.03 -36.90
C VAL A 63 -26.53 30.85 -36.32
N THR A 64 -25.90 30.05 -35.46
CA THR A 64 -26.63 29.29 -34.44
C THR A 64 -26.39 29.99 -33.12
N ASP A 65 -27.44 30.64 -32.61
CA ASP A 65 -27.48 31.53 -31.45
C ASP A 65 -27.29 30.80 -30.09
N GLN A 66 -26.64 29.63 -30.10
CA GLN A 66 -26.37 28.88 -28.87
C GLN A 66 -24.92 29.06 -28.44
N PRO A 67 -24.66 29.52 -27.21
CA PRO A 67 -23.32 29.58 -26.67
C PRO A 67 -22.72 28.18 -26.63
N GLN A 68 -21.64 27.96 -27.39
CA GLN A 68 -20.91 26.71 -27.34
C GLN A 68 -20.26 26.59 -25.95
N HIS A 69 -20.63 25.52 -25.24
CA HIS A 69 -20.13 25.21 -23.90
C HIS A 69 -19.15 24.05 -23.94
N TYR A 70 -18.07 24.14 -23.18
CA TYR A 70 -17.15 23.02 -22.99
C TYR A 70 -17.53 22.29 -21.71
N TYR A 71 -17.94 21.03 -21.84
CA TYR A 71 -18.40 20.25 -20.71
C TYR A 71 -17.23 19.55 -20.01
N MET A 72 -16.92 19.98 -18.79
CA MET A 72 -15.79 19.49 -17.99
C MET A 72 -16.11 18.22 -17.19
N GLY A 73 -17.34 17.70 -17.30
CA GLY A 73 -17.82 16.52 -16.58
C GLY A 73 -18.57 16.85 -15.28
N THR A 74 -18.73 15.83 -14.44
CA THR A 74 -19.48 15.93 -13.18
C THR A 74 -18.58 16.38 -12.02
N LEU A 75 -19.11 17.21 -11.12
CA LEU A 75 -18.55 17.53 -9.82
C LEU A 75 -19.51 17.04 -8.74
N LEU A 76 -18.96 16.39 -7.72
CA LEU A 76 -19.72 15.99 -6.55
C LEU A 76 -19.30 16.86 -5.37
N ILE A 77 -20.27 17.52 -4.76
CA ILE A 77 -20.07 18.51 -3.69
C ILE A 77 -20.92 18.11 -2.49
N HIS A 78 -20.31 18.08 -1.31
CA HIS A 78 -21.01 17.95 -0.03
C HIS A 78 -21.16 19.32 0.61
N HIS A 79 -22.39 19.68 1.01
CA HIS A 79 -22.66 20.90 1.76
C HIS A 79 -22.67 20.57 3.25
N GLN A 80 -21.76 21.18 4.01
CA GLN A 80 -21.78 21.06 5.46
C GLN A 80 -22.74 22.11 6.04
N LEU A 81 -23.78 21.64 6.73
CA LEU A 81 -24.70 22.50 7.47
C LEU A 81 -23.98 23.01 8.74
N GLY A 82 -23.48 24.25 8.72
CA GLY A 82 -22.73 24.86 9.83
C GLY A 82 -22.18 26.27 9.54
N ALA A 83 -21.55 26.89 10.54
CA ALA A 83 -21.21 28.32 10.59
C ALA A 83 -20.31 28.88 9.46
N ASP A 84 -19.56 28.03 8.74
CA ASP A 84 -18.65 28.45 7.66
C ASP A 84 -19.25 28.27 6.25
N GLY A 85 -20.40 27.60 6.12
CA GLY A 85 -21.10 27.40 4.83
C GLY A 85 -20.31 26.67 3.73
N LYS A 86 -19.15 26.05 4.03
CA LYS A 86 -18.24 25.50 3.00
C LYS A 86 -18.87 24.39 2.16
N ARG A 87 -18.47 24.36 0.89
CA ARG A 87 -18.83 23.36 -0.11
C ARG A 87 -17.64 22.43 -0.35
N PHE A 88 -17.67 21.23 0.22
CA PHE A 88 -16.55 20.28 0.11
C PHE A 88 -16.62 19.52 -1.21
N VAL A 89 -15.54 19.58 -1.97
CA VAL A 89 -15.40 18.81 -3.21
C VAL A 89 -15.11 17.36 -2.85
N ILE A 90 -15.99 16.45 -3.29
CA ILE A 90 -15.87 15.00 -3.13
C ILE A 90 -15.26 14.38 -4.40
N ASP A 91 -15.72 14.80 -5.58
CA ASP A 91 -15.13 14.43 -6.87
C ASP A 91 -14.89 15.65 -7.77
N GLY A 92 -13.85 15.54 -8.61
CA GLY A 92 -13.44 16.57 -9.55
C GLY A 92 -12.28 17.45 -9.09
N GLN A 93 -11.65 17.13 -7.94
CA GLN A 93 -10.58 17.94 -7.37
C GLN A 93 -9.41 18.20 -8.33
N GLN A 94 -9.03 17.23 -9.16
CA GLN A 94 -7.88 17.35 -10.07
C GLN A 94 -8.16 18.39 -11.17
N ARG A 95 -9.40 18.39 -11.69
CA ARG A 95 -9.86 19.37 -12.69
C ARG A 95 -9.96 20.75 -12.06
N LEU A 96 -10.62 20.88 -10.91
CA LEU A 96 -10.78 22.17 -10.22
C LEU A 96 -9.43 22.79 -9.84
N THR A 97 -8.49 21.99 -9.32
CA THR A 97 -7.13 22.45 -8.99
C THR A 97 -6.41 22.96 -10.23
N SER A 98 -6.45 22.20 -11.34
CA SER A 98 -5.80 22.59 -12.59
C SER A 98 -6.40 23.87 -13.17
N LEU A 99 -7.72 24.03 -13.08
CA LEU A 99 -8.41 25.24 -13.51
C LEU A 99 -8.10 26.44 -12.61
N ALA A 100 -7.95 26.24 -11.30
CA ALA A 100 -7.54 27.29 -10.37
C ALA A 100 -6.12 27.80 -10.69
N ILE A 101 -5.19 26.88 -11.02
CA ILE A 101 -3.84 27.24 -11.46
C ILE A 101 -3.91 28.03 -12.78
N LEU A 102 -4.68 27.55 -13.76
CA LEU A 102 -4.84 28.23 -15.05
C LEU A 102 -5.47 29.62 -14.88
N TYR A 103 -6.49 29.74 -14.03
CA TYR A 103 -7.16 31.02 -13.72
C TYR A 103 -6.19 32.02 -13.12
N PHE A 104 -5.37 31.58 -12.15
CA PHE A 104 -4.32 32.41 -11.58
C PHE A 104 -3.32 32.89 -12.64
N LEU A 105 -2.94 32.04 -13.58
CA LEU A 105 -2.00 32.40 -14.65
C LEU A 105 -2.58 33.39 -15.66
N LEU A 106 -3.89 33.35 -15.92
CA LEU A 106 -4.55 34.23 -16.89
C LEU A 106 -5.02 35.55 -16.28
N ASN A 107 -5.48 35.55 -15.03
CA ASN A 107 -6.10 36.71 -14.37
C ASN A 107 -5.20 37.37 -13.30
N GLY A 108 -4.11 36.71 -12.89
CA GLY A 108 -3.17 37.22 -11.89
C GLY A 108 -3.59 37.03 -10.43
N GLU A 109 -4.80 36.51 -10.17
CA GLU A 109 -5.34 36.25 -8.83
C GLU A 109 -6.02 34.88 -8.75
N LEU A 110 -6.14 34.33 -7.54
CA LEU A 110 -6.90 33.10 -7.32
C LEU A 110 -8.41 33.40 -7.30
N PRO A 111 -9.26 32.43 -7.68
CA PRO A 111 -10.70 32.64 -7.63
C PRO A 111 -11.20 32.88 -6.19
N SER A 112 -12.01 33.92 -6.00
CA SER A 112 -12.33 34.52 -4.69
C SER A 112 -12.97 33.55 -3.68
N HIS A 113 -13.83 32.64 -4.14
CA HIS A 113 -14.51 31.67 -3.28
C HIS A 113 -14.01 30.23 -3.50
N MET A 114 -12.71 30.07 -3.76
CA MET A 114 -12.05 28.78 -3.89
C MET A 114 -10.90 28.64 -2.88
N GLN A 115 -11.15 27.95 -1.78
CA GLN A 115 -10.23 27.74 -0.65
C GLN A 115 -9.67 26.31 -0.65
N LEU A 116 -8.95 25.94 -1.71
CA LEU A 116 -8.36 24.60 -1.84
C LEU A 116 -7.07 24.50 -1.02
N SER A 117 -7.16 23.90 0.16
CA SER A 117 -6.01 23.66 1.04
C SER A 117 -5.45 22.26 0.81
N PHE A 118 -4.16 22.18 0.42
CA PHE A 118 -3.48 20.90 0.20
C PHE A 118 -2.58 20.57 1.39
N ARG A 119 -2.78 19.39 1.99
CA ARG A 119 -1.96 18.90 3.11
C ARG A 119 -0.81 17.98 2.66
N SER A 120 -0.88 17.49 1.42
CA SER A 120 0.07 16.52 0.86
C SER A 120 1.30 17.21 0.25
N SER A 121 2.49 16.75 0.63
CA SER A 121 3.76 17.20 0.04
C SER A 121 3.81 16.93 -1.48
N ARG A 122 3.27 15.78 -1.91
CA ARG A 122 3.15 15.39 -3.32
C ARG A 122 2.29 16.37 -4.11
N SER A 123 1.17 16.82 -3.55
CA SER A 123 0.34 17.84 -4.18
C SER A 123 1.13 19.12 -4.43
N MET A 124 1.91 19.58 -3.45
CA MET A 124 2.67 20.84 -3.57
C MET A 124 3.68 20.77 -4.72
N VAL A 125 4.43 19.67 -4.83
CA VAL A 125 5.39 19.45 -5.93
C VAL A 125 4.66 19.42 -7.28
N ASN A 126 3.58 18.65 -7.38
CA ASN A 126 2.85 18.50 -8.64
C ASN A 126 2.13 19.78 -9.06
N ILE A 127 1.61 20.57 -8.12
CA ILE A 127 1.00 21.88 -8.40
C ILE A 127 2.06 22.85 -8.94
N GLN A 128 3.25 22.88 -8.35
CA GLN A 128 4.36 23.70 -8.85
C GLN A 128 4.79 23.28 -10.27
N GLN A 129 4.89 21.97 -10.51
CA GLN A 129 5.20 21.43 -11.83
C GLN A 129 4.12 21.77 -12.86
N ALA A 130 2.84 21.55 -12.53
CA ALA A 130 1.71 21.91 -13.39
C ALA A 130 1.70 23.40 -13.72
N LYS A 131 1.92 24.27 -12.72
CA LYS A 131 2.05 25.72 -12.94
C LYS A 131 3.16 26.05 -13.93
N LYS A 132 4.36 25.47 -13.75
CA LYS A 132 5.50 25.71 -14.64
C LYS A 132 5.20 25.31 -16.09
N ILE A 133 4.56 24.16 -16.28
CA ILE A 133 4.20 23.65 -17.62
C ILE A 133 3.13 24.52 -18.26
N MET A 134 2.07 24.88 -17.52
CA MET A 134 1.04 25.79 -18.02
C MET A 134 1.63 27.15 -18.40
N GLN A 135 2.55 27.70 -17.61
CA GLN A 135 3.24 28.95 -17.95
C GLN A 135 4.01 28.85 -19.25
N GLN A 136 4.81 27.80 -19.45
CA GLN A 136 5.54 27.59 -20.71
C GLN A 136 4.58 27.47 -21.89
N GLN A 137 3.52 26.70 -21.74
CA GLN A 137 2.52 26.48 -22.78
C GLN A 137 1.73 27.74 -23.16
N LEU A 138 1.47 28.64 -22.19
CA LEU A 138 0.80 29.92 -22.43
C LEU A 138 1.72 30.96 -23.10
N GLN A 139 3.05 30.84 -22.94
CA GLN A 139 4.02 31.66 -23.67
C GLN A 139 4.09 31.28 -25.15
N GLU A 140 4.01 29.97 -25.44
CA GLU A 140 4.05 29.44 -26.81
C GLU A 140 2.72 29.69 -27.56
N HIS A 141 1.59 29.61 -26.87
CA HIS A 141 0.26 29.72 -27.46
C HIS A 141 -0.68 30.50 -26.53
N SER A 142 -1.23 31.61 -27.02
CA SER A 142 -2.19 32.42 -26.25
C SER A 142 -3.49 31.66 -25.99
N LEU A 143 -3.96 31.68 -24.74
CA LEU A 143 -5.29 31.22 -24.34
C LEU A 143 -6.03 32.39 -23.70
N SER A 144 -7.26 32.65 -24.14
CA SER A 144 -8.07 33.75 -23.61
C SER A 144 -8.80 33.35 -22.33
N ALA A 145 -8.96 34.30 -21.41
CA ALA A 145 -9.63 34.11 -20.12
C ALA A 145 -11.16 33.88 -20.25
N ASP A 146 -11.76 34.22 -21.40
CA ASP A 146 -13.18 33.96 -21.68
C ASP A 146 -13.54 32.46 -21.69
N ILE A 147 -12.54 31.57 -21.73
CA ILE A 147 -12.74 30.12 -21.61
C ILE A 147 -13.52 29.76 -20.34
N PHE A 148 -13.28 30.43 -19.21
CA PHE A 148 -13.91 30.11 -17.93
C PHE A 148 -15.42 30.34 -17.93
N GLU A 149 -15.91 31.31 -18.71
CA GLU A 149 -17.34 31.57 -18.89
C GLU A 149 -18.03 30.50 -19.74
N ARG A 150 -17.26 29.74 -20.54
CA ARG A 150 -17.75 28.68 -21.44
C ARG A 150 -17.67 27.30 -20.81
N LEU A 151 -16.88 27.11 -19.75
CA LEU A 151 -16.79 25.85 -19.03
C LEU A 151 -18.12 25.56 -18.30
N ARG A 152 -18.63 24.33 -18.44
CA ARG A 152 -19.82 23.85 -17.73
C ARG A 152 -19.54 22.54 -17.01
N PHE A 153 -20.14 22.38 -15.85
CA PHE A 153 -20.09 21.16 -15.04
C PHE A 153 -21.51 20.73 -14.71
N THR A 154 -21.76 19.42 -14.62
CA THR A 154 -22.91 18.93 -13.85
C THR A 154 -22.49 18.83 -12.40
N VAL A 155 -23.11 19.61 -11.55
CA VAL A 155 -22.84 19.67 -10.12
C VAL A 155 -23.90 18.87 -9.40
N ILE A 156 -23.49 17.82 -8.73
CA ILE A 156 -24.31 17.07 -7.79
C ILE A 156 -23.95 17.57 -6.40
N SER A 157 -24.91 18.17 -5.73
CA SER A 157 -24.81 18.68 -4.37
C SER A 157 -25.56 17.74 -3.44
N VAL A 158 -24.94 17.33 -2.35
CA VAL A 158 -25.57 16.48 -1.33
C VAL A 158 -25.42 17.10 0.05
N GLN A 159 -26.40 16.88 0.91
CA GLN A 159 -26.39 17.38 2.29
C GLN A 159 -25.74 16.40 3.27
N ARG A 160 -25.82 15.10 2.94
CA ARG A 160 -25.27 14.03 3.76
C ARG A 160 -23.97 13.48 3.17
N GLU A 161 -23.00 13.29 4.05
CA GLU A 161 -21.67 12.80 3.70
C GLU A 161 -21.71 11.35 3.17
N ASP A 162 -22.47 10.46 3.81
CA ASP A 162 -22.60 9.05 3.41
C ASP A 162 -23.21 8.88 2.01
N LEU A 163 -24.18 9.72 1.67
CA LEU A 163 -24.78 9.76 0.34
C LEU A 163 -23.77 10.26 -0.70
N ALA A 164 -22.96 11.27 -0.36
CA ALA A 164 -21.86 11.73 -1.20
C ALA A 164 -20.93 10.59 -1.59
N PHE A 165 -20.63 9.70 -0.66
CA PHE A 165 -19.73 8.60 -0.95
C PHE A 165 -20.36 7.48 -1.77
N THR A 166 -21.65 7.20 -1.55
CA THR A 166 -22.39 6.30 -2.45
C THR A 166 -22.35 6.83 -3.91
N PHE A 167 -22.52 8.14 -4.10
CA PHE A 167 -22.38 8.75 -5.43
C PHE A 167 -20.94 8.71 -5.95
N PHE A 168 -19.94 8.91 -5.09
CA PHE A 168 -18.54 8.84 -5.46
C PHE A 168 -18.15 7.44 -5.96
N ASP A 169 -18.46 6.40 -5.19
CA ASP A 169 -18.12 5.02 -5.51
C ASP A 169 -18.83 4.58 -6.81
N THR A 170 -20.11 4.95 -6.98
CA THR A 170 -20.86 4.65 -8.21
C THR A 170 -20.36 5.43 -9.44
N GLN A 171 -19.85 6.66 -9.28
CA GLN A 171 -19.28 7.43 -10.39
C GLN A 171 -17.86 7.00 -10.77
N ASN A 172 -17.04 6.62 -9.79
CA ASN A 172 -15.70 6.09 -10.06
C ASN A 172 -15.74 4.84 -10.94
N ASN A 173 -16.79 4.02 -10.81
CA ASN A 173 -17.02 2.84 -11.66
C ASN A 173 -17.25 3.18 -13.16
N ARG A 174 -17.54 4.44 -13.50
CA ARG A 174 -17.73 4.90 -14.90
C ARG A 174 -16.50 5.64 -15.48
N GLY A 175 -15.51 5.96 -14.64
CA GLY A 175 -14.30 6.72 -15.00
C GLY A 175 -13.01 5.87 -14.95
N VAL A 176 -11.85 6.51 -14.73
CA VAL A 176 -10.63 5.77 -14.33
C VAL A 176 -10.83 5.35 -12.87
N PRO A 177 -11.01 4.05 -12.57
CA PRO A 177 -11.34 3.60 -11.23
C PRO A 177 -10.20 3.95 -10.26
N LEU A 178 -10.55 4.39 -9.05
CA LEU A 178 -9.61 4.51 -7.96
C LEU A 178 -9.07 3.13 -7.60
N GLY A 179 -7.78 3.06 -7.23
CA GLY A 179 -7.23 1.82 -6.70
C GLY A 179 -7.90 1.45 -5.39
N GLY A 180 -8.10 0.16 -5.14
CA GLY A 180 -8.74 -0.32 -3.90
C GLY A 180 -8.11 0.21 -2.61
N THR A 181 -6.80 0.46 -2.61
CA THR A 181 -6.08 1.04 -1.48
C THR A 181 -6.39 2.52 -1.25
N ASP A 182 -6.67 3.30 -2.30
CA ASP A 182 -7.10 4.70 -2.15
C ASP A 182 -8.50 4.79 -1.55
N LEU A 183 -9.39 3.86 -1.94
CA LEU A 183 -10.72 3.75 -1.36
C LEU A 183 -10.66 3.34 0.11
N LEU A 184 -9.78 2.38 0.48
CA LEU A 184 -9.53 2.05 1.89
C LEU A 184 -9.04 3.26 2.69
N LYS A 185 -8.10 4.03 2.15
CA LYS A 185 -7.62 5.27 2.79
C LYS A 185 -8.78 6.21 3.09
N ALA A 186 -9.61 6.51 2.10
CA ALA A 186 -10.77 7.38 2.28
C ALA A 186 -11.75 6.80 3.31
N PHE A 187 -12.08 5.51 3.18
CA PHE A 187 -12.97 4.80 4.10
C PHE A 187 -12.54 4.94 5.56
N HIS A 188 -11.26 4.72 5.86
CA HIS A 188 -10.76 4.79 7.23
C HIS A 188 -10.54 6.23 7.73
N LEU A 189 -10.17 7.20 6.88
CA LEU A 189 -10.08 8.60 7.32
C LEU A 189 -11.44 9.15 7.80
N ARG A 190 -12.54 8.75 7.14
CA ARG A 190 -13.90 9.11 7.54
C ARG A 190 -14.34 8.48 8.85
N ALA A 191 -13.86 7.26 9.10
CA ALA A 191 -14.17 6.57 10.34
C ALA A 191 -13.49 7.22 11.57
N ILE A 192 -12.50 8.08 11.35
CA ILE A 192 -11.97 9.00 12.35
C ILE A 192 -12.96 10.17 12.43
N SER A 193 -14.10 9.93 13.07
CA SER A 193 -15.20 10.88 13.27
C SER A 193 -15.74 10.75 14.71
N ASN A 194 -16.70 11.59 15.09
CA ASN A 194 -17.36 11.57 16.41
C ASN A 194 -16.47 11.96 17.61
N GLY A 195 -15.68 13.03 17.46
CA GLY A 195 -14.96 13.68 18.57
C GLY A 195 -14.91 15.20 18.40
N MET A 196 -14.11 15.87 19.23
CA MET A 196 -13.86 17.30 19.09
C MET A 196 -13.23 17.59 17.72
N LEU A 197 -13.73 18.59 16.99
CA LEU A 197 -13.30 18.88 15.61
C LEU A 197 -11.77 18.98 15.48
N ALA A 198 -11.12 19.69 16.42
CA ALA A 198 -9.66 19.85 16.42
C ALA A 198 -8.90 18.52 16.56
N GLU A 199 -9.39 17.60 17.41
CA GLU A 199 -8.78 16.29 17.60
C GLU A 199 -8.95 15.41 16.36
N VAL A 200 -10.17 15.39 15.80
CA VAL A 200 -10.49 14.67 14.56
C VAL A 200 -9.59 15.14 13.41
N GLU A 201 -9.49 16.45 13.20
CA GLU A 201 -8.64 17.02 12.15
C GLU A 201 -7.16 16.67 12.33
N GLN A 202 -6.67 16.68 13.57
CA GLN A 202 -5.30 16.28 13.89
C GLN A 202 -5.06 14.79 13.62
N LEU A 203 -5.94 13.90 14.08
CA LEU A 203 -5.83 12.46 13.86
C LEU A 203 -5.90 12.11 12.37
N GLN A 204 -6.83 12.70 11.62
CA GLN A 204 -6.91 12.54 10.17
C GLN A 204 -5.63 13.02 9.48
N SER A 205 -5.08 14.17 9.89
CA SER A 205 -3.82 14.70 9.36
C SER A 205 -2.65 13.74 9.62
N HIS A 206 -2.52 13.21 10.85
CA HIS A 206 -1.49 12.22 11.18
C HIS A 206 -1.64 10.94 10.35
N CYS A 207 -2.86 10.41 10.23
CA CYS A 207 -3.14 9.21 9.46
C CYS A 207 -2.86 9.39 7.96
N ALA A 208 -3.24 10.55 7.39
CA ALA A 208 -2.94 10.88 6.00
C ALA A 208 -1.43 10.92 5.74
N LYS A 209 -0.64 11.54 6.64
CA LYS A 209 0.84 11.56 6.54
C LYS A 209 1.45 10.17 6.66
N ARG A 210 0.95 9.34 7.59
CA ARG A 210 1.39 7.92 7.73
C ARG A 210 1.12 7.14 6.45
N TRP A 211 -0.04 7.34 5.84
CA TRP A 211 -0.39 6.68 4.57
C TRP A 211 0.57 7.10 3.45
N GLU A 212 0.89 8.39 3.31
CA GLU A 212 1.86 8.86 2.32
C GLU A 212 3.22 8.19 2.51
N LYS A 213 3.68 8.03 3.76
CA LYS A 213 4.89 7.30 4.10
C LYS A 213 4.81 5.83 3.66
N VAL A 214 3.67 5.16 3.84
CA VAL A 214 3.45 3.79 3.36
C VAL A 214 3.57 3.73 1.83
N GLN A 215 2.98 4.68 1.10
CA GLN A 215 3.00 4.68 -0.37
C GLN A 215 4.43 4.79 -0.94
N ILE A 216 5.34 5.47 -0.24
CA ILE A 216 6.73 5.69 -0.67
C ILE A 216 7.73 4.64 -0.13
N GLN A 217 7.33 3.79 0.83
CA GLN A 217 8.20 2.76 1.40
C GLN A 217 8.36 1.59 0.41
N GLY A 218 9.59 1.09 0.21
CA GLY A 218 9.91 -0.05 -0.69
C GLY A 218 10.68 0.31 -1.96
N GLU A 219 11.53 -0.60 -2.45
CA GLU A 219 12.33 -0.43 -3.68
C GLU A 219 11.47 -0.15 -4.93
N GLN A 220 10.24 -0.70 -4.97
CA GLN A 220 9.28 -0.52 -6.05
C GLN A 220 8.63 0.87 -6.09
N GLY A 221 8.84 1.72 -5.06
CA GLY A 221 8.50 3.14 -5.14
C GLY A 221 9.25 3.90 -6.24
N ARG A 222 10.26 3.28 -6.88
CA ARG A 222 10.97 3.80 -8.06
C ARG A 222 10.67 3.05 -9.37
N SER A 223 10.09 1.84 -9.32
CA SER A 223 9.91 0.96 -10.48
C SER A 223 8.45 0.57 -10.77
N SER A 224 7.53 0.77 -9.83
CA SER A 224 6.08 0.63 -10.06
C SER A 224 5.61 1.78 -10.96
N LYS A 225 4.75 1.48 -11.95
CA LYS A 225 4.21 2.47 -12.92
C LYS A 225 3.66 3.75 -12.25
N ASN A 226 3.28 3.72 -10.98
CA ASN A 226 2.67 4.84 -10.25
C ASN A 226 3.42 5.29 -8.97
N ASN A 227 4.57 4.68 -8.64
CA ASN A 227 5.33 4.92 -7.38
C ASN A 227 4.47 4.78 -6.10
N ASP A 228 3.65 3.71 -6.02
CA ASP A 228 2.80 3.42 -4.86
C ASP A 228 2.98 1.97 -4.41
N PHE A 229 3.48 1.77 -3.18
CA PHE A 229 3.67 0.47 -2.54
C PHE A 229 2.42 -0.09 -1.87
N ALA A 230 1.42 0.73 -1.56
CA ALA A 230 0.23 0.26 -0.82
C ALA A 230 -0.48 -0.91 -1.53
N PRO A 231 -0.69 -0.93 -2.86
CA PRO A 231 -1.28 -2.08 -3.54
C PRO A 231 -0.46 -3.37 -3.36
N GLU A 232 0.88 -3.28 -3.40
CA GLU A 232 1.75 -4.45 -3.20
C GLU A 232 1.67 -4.95 -1.76
N LEU A 233 1.75 -4.03 -0.78
CA LEU A 233 1.61 -4.32 0.64
C LEU A 233 0.31 -5.07 0.92
N PHE A 234 -0.82 -4.51 0.48
CA PHE A 234 -2.13 -5.06 0.76
C PHE A 234 -2.36 -6.39 0.04
N HIS A 235 -1.97 -6.50 -1.23
CA HIS A 235 -2.21 -7.72 -1.99
C HIS A 235 -1.24 -8.86 -1.59
N TYR A 236 0.07 -8.63 -1.65
CA TYR A 236 1.07 -9.70 -1.54
C TYR A 236 1.44 -10.06 -0.11
N TYR A 237 1.24 -9.15 0.84
CA TYR A 237 1.66 -9.36 2.22
C TYR A 237 0.47 -9.47 3.18
N LEU A 238 -0.37 -8.44 3.24
CA LEU A 238 -1.46 -8.38 4.23
C LEU A 238 -2.60 -9.34 3.87
N TRP A 239 -3.12 -9.29 2.65
CA TRP A 239 -4.21 -10.16 2.23
C TRP A 239 -3.80 -11.63 2.29
N ARG A 240 -2.68 -11.99 1.66
CA ARG A 240 -2.18 -13.37 1.64
C ARG A 240 -1.83 -13.88 3.04
N GLY A 241 -1.11 -13.08 3.84
CA GLY A 241 -0.74 -13.45 5.21
C GLY A 241 -1.94 -13.75 6.12
N ARG A 242 -3.09 -13.14 5.82
CA ARG A 242 -4.34 -13.31 6.56
C ARG A 242 -5.24 -14.41 6.01
N ASN A 243 -5.36 -14.50 4.69
CA ASN A 243 -6.38 -15.33 4.05
C ASN A 243 -5.84 -16.68 3.54
N TRP A 244 -4.53 -16.82 3.34
CA TRP A 244 -3.93 -18.12 3.00
C TRP A 244 -3.85 -19.01 4.23
N THR A 245 -4.96 -19.67 4.53
CA THR A 245 -5.14 -20.53 5.72
C THR A 245 -5.67 -21.90 5.31
N GLY A 246 -5.25 -22.94 6.02
CA GLY A 246 -5.57 -24.33 5.73
C GLY A 246 -5.33 -24.66 4.26
N SER A 247 -6.31 -25.35 3.67
CA SER A 247 -6.38 -25.61 2.22
C SER A 247 -6.99 -24.45 1.43
N HIS A 248 -7.52 -23.42 2.10
CA HIS A 248 -8.09 -22.23 1.48
C HIS A 248 -7.00 -21.19 1.19
N VAL A 249 -6.29 -21.44 0.10
CA VAL A 249 -5.24 -20.55 -0.43
C VAL A 249 -5.70 -20.09 -1.80
N LEU A 250 -6.44 -18.97 -1.82
CA LEU A 250 -6.96 -18.32 -3.02
C LEU A 250 -6.30 -16.95 -3.21
N GLU A 251 -6.15 -16.54 -4.47
CA GLU A 251 -5.66 -15.21 -4.81
C GLU A 251 -6.80 -14.21 -4.65
N LEU A 252 -6.48 -12.96 -4.29
CA LEU A 252 -7.47 -11.88 -4.28
C LEU A 252 -8.04 -11.73 -5.68
N GLU A 253 -9.37 -11.87 -5.80
CA GLU A 253 -10.03 -11.93 -7.10
C GLU A 253 -10.31 -10.53 -7.65
N ASN A 254 -10.72 -9.61 -6.77
CA ASN A 254 -11.14 -8.28 -7.17
C ASN A 254 -10.97 -7.22 -6.05
N GLN A 255 -11.29 -5.98 -6.41
CA GLN A 255 -11.20 -4.82 -5.52
C GLN A 255 -12.24 -4.83 -4.40
N ASP A 256 -13.41 -5.43 -4.63
CA ASP A 256 -14.50 -5.48 -3.65
C ASP A 256 -14.15 -6.39 -2.47
N GLU A 257 -13.49 -7.52 -2.72
CA GLU A 257 -12.96 -8.39 -1.67
C GLU A 257 -11.97 -7.65 -0.76
N LEU A 258 -11.08 -6.84 -1.34
CA LEU A 258 -10.12 -6.04 -0.60
C LEU A 258 -10.84 -5.02 0.31
N LEU A 259 -11.84 -4.33 -0.24
CA LEU A 259 -12.65 -3.35 0.49
C LEU A 259 -13.48 -3.99 1.59
N SER A 260 -14.07 -5.15 1.33
CA SER A 260 -14.89 -5.84 2.32
C SER A 260 -14.03 -6.28 3.52
N HIS A 261 -12.90 -6.95 3.26
CA HIS A 261 -12.04 -7.48 4.32
C HIS A 261 -11.31 -6.40 5.14
N PHE A 262 -10.73 -5.39 4.49
CA PHE A 262 -9.98 -4.35 5.21
C PHE A 262 -10.85 -3.17 5.65
N GLY A 263 -11.98 -2.92 4.96
CA GLY A 263 -12.90 -1.82 5.23
C GLY A 263 -14.15 -2.27 5.99
N GLU A 264 -15.11 -2.90 5.31
CA GLU A 264 -16.44 -3.19 5.85
C GLU A 264 -16.41 -4.06 7.11
N GLN A 265 -15.58 -5.11 7.10
CA GLN A 265 -15.39 -6.06 8.21
C GLN A 265 -14.50 -5.50 9.33
N SER A 266 -13.96 -4.30 9.20
CA SER A 266 -13.15 -3.67 10.27
C SER A 266 -13.99 -3.34 11.50
N ILE A 267 -13.40 -3.56 12.67
CA ILE A 267 -14.03 -3.37 13.99
C ILE A 267 -14.02 -1.88 14.33
N VAL A 268 -15.18 -1.36 14.71
CA VAL A 268 -15.31 0.02 15.21
C VAL A 268 -14.70 0.12 16.61
N SER A 269 -13.80 1.08 16.80
CA SER A 269 -13.23 1.44 18.10
C SER A 269 -13.54 2.90 18.45
N GLN A 270 -13.28 3.29 19.70
CA GLN A 270 -13.35 4.69 20.09
C GLN A 270 -12.31 5.52 19.34
N LEU A 271 -12.58 6.82 19.20
CA LEU A 271 -11.69 7.74 18.49
C LEU A 271 -10.29 7.70 19.10
N GLY A 272 -9.28 7.42 18.26
CA GLY A 272 -7.88 7.34 18.70
C GLY A 272 -7.48 6.03 19.38
N GLU A 273 -8.43 5.15 19.73
CA GLU A 273 -8.14 3.88 20.40
C GLU A 273 -8.00 2.71 19.42
N VAL A 274 -7.09 1.79 19.74
CA VAL A 274 -6.83 0.58 18.96
C VAL A 274 -6.79 -0.61 19.90
N ALA A 275 -7.65 -1.61 19.62
CA ALA A 275 -7.69 -2.84 20.40
C ALA A 275 -6.40 -3.65 20.16
N LEU A 276 -5.83 -4.16 21.25
CA LEU A 276 -4.67 -5.05 21.22
C LEU A 276 -5.14 -6.49 21.47
N TYR A 277 -4.49 -7.42 20.75
CA TYR A 277 -4.81 -8.85 20.82
C TYR A 277 -3.59 -9.64 21.30
N PRO A 278 -3.79 -10.78 21.99
CA PRO A 278 -2.68 -11.64 22.39
C PRO A 278 -1.88 -12.08 21.18
N ALA A 279 -0.59 -11.75 21.17
CA ALA A 279 0.34 -12.06 20.08
C ALA A 279 1.77 -12.12 20.62
N GLY A 280 2.71 -12.63 19.82
CA GLY A 280 4.11 -12.74 20.24
C GLY A 280 4.72 -11.39 20.61
N SER A 281 4.44 -10.36 19.81
CA SER A 281 4.88 -8.97 20.07
C SER A 281 4.09 -8.26 21.17
N ASN A 282 3.00 -8.84 21.67
CA ASN A 282 2.11 -8.24 22.65
C ASN A 282 1.94 -9.15 23.88
N GLN A 283 3.07 -9.54 24.47
CA GLN A 283 3.12 -10.31 25.72
C GLN A 283 3.50 -9.39 26.87
N TRP A 284 2.79 -9.49 28.00
CA TRP A 284 3.11 -8.68 29.18
C TRP A 284 4.33 -9.19 29.94
N GLY A 285 4.48 -10.51 30.08
CA GLY A 285 5.64 -11.15 30.71
C GLY A 285 6.30 -12.15 29.77
N HIS A 286 7.65 -12.20 29.81
CA HIS A 286 8.44 -13.05 28.94
C HIS A 286 9.13 -14.22 29.66
N LYS A 287 9.46 -14.07 30.96
CA LYS A 287 10.07 -15.13 31.78
C LYS A 287 9.47 -15.15 33.18
N LEU A 288 9.34 -16.35 33.75
CA LEU A 288 8.97 -16.56 35.15
C LEU A 288 10.20 -17.14 35.88
N HIS A 289 10.71 -16.41 36.85
CA HIS A 289 11.87 -16.83 37.65
C HIS A 289 11.39 -17.33 39.02
N LEU A 290 11.82 -18.53 39.41
CA LEU A 290 11.64 -19.06 40.76
C LEU A 290 12.88 -18.72 41.58
N THR A 291 12.73 -17.91 42.63
CA THR A 291 13.85 -17.55 43.51
C THR A 291 14.22 -18.72 44.43
N SER A 292 15.43 -18.67 45.01
CA SER A 292 15.87 -19.62 46.04
C SER A 292 14.95 -19.68 47.27
N ASN A 293 14.15 -18.63 47.48
CA ASN A 293 13.18 -18.53 48.57
C ASN A 293 11.79 -19.07 48.18
N ASN A 294 11.66 -19.75 47.04
CA ASN A 294 10.41 -20.28 46.50
C ASN A 294 9.36 -19.19 46.17
N GLU A 295 9.83 -18.02 45.73
CA GLU A 295 8.98 -16.93 45.26
C GLU A 295 8.97 -16.85 43.73
N TYR A 296 7.83 -16.47 43.17
CA TYR A 296 7.64 -16.32 41.74
C TYR A 296 7.82 -14.87 41.32
N GLN A 297 8.74 -14.61 40.40
CA GLN A 297 8.98 -13.27 39.84
C GLN A 297 8.74 -13.28 38.34
N LEU A 298 7.78 -12.48 37.88
CA LEU A 298 7.51 -12.29 36.46
C LEU A 298 8.43 -11.19 35.90
N GLN A 299 9.19 -11.51 34.87
CA GLN A 299 9.96 -10.53 34.13
C GLN A 299 9.08 -9.93 33.01
N PRO A 300 8.78 -8.62 33.06
CA PRO A 300 7.97 -7.99 32.03
C PRO A 300 8.73 -7.92 30.71
N THR A 301 7.99 -7.98 29.60
CA THR A 301 8.56 -7.81 28.26
C THR A 301 8.96 -6.35 28.06
N LEU A 302 10.19 -6.11 27.60
CA LEU A 302 10.63 -4.77 27.26
C LEU A 302 9.93 -4.31 25.97
N GLN A 303 9.12 -3.25 26.06
CA GLN A 303 8.41 -2.70 24.91
C GLN A 303 9.28 -1.65 24.20
N ASN A 304 9.77 -1.98 23.00
CA ASN A 304 10.52 -1.07 22.13
C ASN A 304 9.59 -0.10 21.36
N MET A 305 8.64 0.50 22.07
CA MET A 305 7.64 1.42 21.53
C MET A 305 8.22 2.82 21.45
N GLY A 306 8.80 3.19 20.30
CA GLY A 306 9.29 4.56 20.10
C GLY A 306 10.20 4.79 18.89
N ASN A 307 10.97 3.79 18.46
CA ASN A 307 12.01 3.99 17.44
C ASN A 307 11.53 3.67 16.01
N SER A 308 10.55 2.78 15.85
CA SER A 308 10.02 2.40 14.54
C SER A 308 8.60 1.85 14.64
N ALA A 309 7.78 2.16 13.65
CA ALA A 309 6.44 1.59 13.52
C ALA A 309 6.46 0.06 13.34
N ALA A 310 7.58 -0.53 12.93
CA ALA A 310 7.75 -1.98 12.80
C ALA A 310 7.51 -2.75 14.11
N TYR A 311 7.70 -2.10 15.26
CA TYR A 311 7.56 -2.69 16.60
C TYR A 311 6.20 -2.46 17.25
N LEU A 312 5.22 -1.89 16.52
CA LEU A 312 3.86 -1.77 17.04
C LEU A 312 3.30 -3.16 17.43
N PRO A 313 2.60 -3.31 18.56
CA PRO A 313 2.20 -4.59 19.16
C PRO A 313 0.93 -5.13 18.50
N LEU A 314 0.87 -5.05 17.18
CA LEU A 314 -0.20 -5.60 16.36
C LEU A 314 0.23 -6.99 15.85
N ALA A 315 -0.67 -7.86 15.43
CA ALA A 315 -0.33 -9.16 14.84
C ALA A 315 -0.87 -9.31 13.42
N LEU A 316 -0.22 -10.08 12.56
CA LEU A 316 -0.56 -10.13 11.13
C LEU A 316 -2.00 -10.58 10.91
N ARG A 317 -2.49 -11.52 11.71
CA ARG A 317 -3.84 -12.08 11.61
C ARG A 317 -4.86 -11.52 12.61
N GLN A 318 -4.52 -10.47 13.36
CA GLN A 318 -5.45 -9.87 14.31
C GLN A 318 -6.63 -9.18 13.59
N PRO A 319 -7.78 -8.94 14.24
CA PRO A 319 -8.84 -8.11 13.66
C PRO A 319 -8.37 -6.69 13.29
N ILE A 320 -8.86 -6.15 12.16
CA ILE A 320 -8.51 -4.80 11.72
C ILE A 320 -9.39 -3.80 12.45
N SER A 321 -8.79 -2.85 13.17
CA SER A 321 -9.52 -1.73 13.76
C SER A 321 -9.76 -0.63 12.73
N ARG A 322 -10.98 -0.12 12.68
CA ARG A 322 -11.40 0.95 11.77
C ARG A 322 -10.75 2.28 12.17
N GLY A 323 -10.45 3.14 11.20
CA GLY A 323 -9.89 4.47 11.47
C GLY A 323 -8.39 4.41 11.78
N VAL A 324 -7.98 4.98 12.91
CA VAL A 324 -6.56 5.10 13.30
C VAL A 324 -5.84 3.75 13.28
N GLY A 325 -6.48 2.68 13.78
CA GLY A 325 -5.85 1.36 13.85
C GLY A 325 -5.49 0.76 12.50
N PHE A 326 -6.26 1.04 11.45
CA PHE A 326 -5.95 0.62 10.08
C PHE A 326 -4.66 1.27 9.58
N PHE A 327 -4.48 2.57 9.82
CA PHE A 327 -3.27 3.30 9.40
C PHE A 327 -2.03 2.83 10.18
N LEU A 328 -2.17 2.59 11.48
CA LEU A 328 -1.09 2.02 12.29
C LEU A 328 -0.73 0.60 11.84
N TYR A 329 -1.73 -0.21 11.50
CA TYR A 329 -1.52 -1.55 10.97
C TYR A 329 -0.77 -1.51 9.63
N ALA A 330 -1.21 -0.70 8.67
CA ALA A 330 -0.52 -0.53 7.39
C ALA A 330 0.92 -0.03 7.55
N GLU A 331 1.13 1.00 8.39
CA GLU A 331 2.47 1.53 8.64
C GLU A 331 3.39 0.52 9.32
N LYS A 332 2.87 -0.29 10.26
CA LYS A 332 3.66 -1.34 10.91
C LYS A 332 4.28 -2.26 9.85
N TYR A 333 3.46 -2.86 8.99
CA TYR A 333 3.96 -3.86 8.04
C TYR A 333 4.78 -3.25 6.92
N ALA A 334 4.48 -2.02 6.50
CA ALA A 334 5.32 -1.30 5.55
C ALA A 334 6.72 -1.02 6.14
N ALA A 335 6.77 -0.53 7.39
CA ALA A 335 8.03 -0.31 8.09
C ALA A 335 8.78 -1.62 8.36
N LEU A 336 8.07 -2.68 8.74
CA LEU A 336 8.66 -4.00 9.01
C LEU A 336 9.27 -4.60 7.75
N LEU A 337 8.56 -4.60 6.62
CA LEU A 337 9.10 -5.05 5.33
C LEU A 337 10.32 -4.25 4.91
N ASN A 338 10.30 -2.93 5.12
CA ASN A 338 11.45 -2.10 4.82
C ASN A 338 12.67 -2.45 5.69
N THR A 339 12.46 -2.75 6.98
CA THR A 339 13.52 -3.24 7.87
C THR A 339 14.05 -4.60 7.44
N LEU A 340 13.18 -5.53 7.04
CA LEU A 340 13.58 -6.88 6.67
C LEU A 340 14.30 -6.90 5.32
N LEU A 341 13.81 -6.16 4.32
CA LEU A 341 14.27 -6.32 2.94
C LEU A 341 15.28 -5.28 2.46
N HIS A 342 15.25 -4.06 3.02
CA HIS A 342 15.92 -2.91 2.38
C HIS A 342 16.90 -2.17 3.30
N ASN A 343 16.55 -1.98 4.57
CA ASN A 343 17.39 -1.24 5.50
C ASN A 343 18.41 -2.16 6.17
N PRO A 344 19.66 -1.67 6.38
CA PRO A 344 20.61 -2.38 7.22
C PRO A 344 20.04 -2.53 8.63
N SER A 345 20.13 -3.73 9.20
CA SER A 345 19.70 -4.02 10.56
C SER A 345 20.90 -4.12 11.49
N GLU A 346 20.72 -3.76 12.75
CA GLU A 346 21.69 -4.05 13.82
C GLU A 346 21.52 -5.50 14.33
N ASN A 347 20.41 -6.15 13.99
CA ASN A 347 20.16 -7.52 14.39
C ASN A 347 20.89 -8.50 13.45
N ALA A 348 21.86 -9.23 13.98
CA ALA A 348 22.67 -10.19 13.23
C ALA A 348 21.83 -11.20 12.42
N GLU A 349 20.81 -11.82 13.01
CA GLU A 349 19.92 -12.74 12.30
C GLU A 349 19.29 -12.11 11.05
N VAL A 350 18.81 -10.87 11.18
CA VAL A 350 18.24 -10.13 10.04
C VAL A 350 19.31 -9.86 8.98
N VAL A 351 20.53 -9.47 9.38
CA VAL A 351 21.65 -9.23 8.44
C VAL A 351 22.06 -10.51 7.72
N ALA A 352 22.13 -11.64 8.43
CA ALA A 352 22.42 -12.93 7.84
C ALA A 352 21.34 -13.34 6.82
N VAL A 353 20.06 -13.15 7.15
CA VAL A 353 18.95 -13.45 6.24
C VAL A 353 18.97 -12.52 5.02
N GLN A 354 19.25 -11.23 5.19
CA GLN A 354 19.39 -10.28 4.08
C GLN A 354 20.52 -10.69 3.14
N THR A 355 21.65 -11.12 3.69
CA THR A 355 22.81 -11.61 2.93
C THR A 355 22.43 -12.85 2.11
N PHE A 356 21.82 -13.84 2.75
CA PHE A 356 21.34 -15.04 2.08
C PHE A 356 20.28 -14.74 1.02
N TYR A 357 19.34 -13.83 1.31
CA TYR A 357 18.31 -13.41 0.37
C TYR A 357 18.93 -12.87 -0.92
N ASN A 358 19.87 -11.94 -0.79
CA ASN A 358 20.53 -11.28 -1.91
C ASN A 358 21.40 -12.25 -2.73
N GLN A 359 22.10 -13.18 -2.07
CA GLN A 359 23.00 -14.13 -2.73
C GLN A 359 22.25 -15.30 -3.39
N VAL A 360 21.20 -15.83 -2.74
CA VAL A 360 20.55 -17.08 -3.15
C VAL A 360 19.10 -16.86 -3.60
N VAL A 361 18.26 -16.28 -2.74
CA VAL A 361 16.80 -16.24 -2.96
C VAL A 361 16.42 -15.41 -4.19
N THR A 362 17.15 -14.34 -4.49
CA THR A 362 16.97 -13.52 -5.70
C THR A 362 17.08 -14.31 -7.01
N THR A 363 17.73 -15.49 -6.98
CA THR A 363 17.86 -16.36 -8.16
C THR A 363 16.62 -17.23 -8.41
N LEU A 364 15.72 -17.37 -7.43
CA LEU A 364 14.42 -18.06 -7.57
C LEU A 364 13.47 -17.30 -8.51
N SER A 365 12.33 -17.91 -8.85
CA SER A 365 11.28 -17.20 -9.60
C SER A 365 10.59 -16.14 -8.73
N ALA A 366 10.02 -15.11 -9.36
CA ALA A 366 9.30 -14.05 -8.66
C ALA A 366 8.16 -14.59 -7.77
N TYR A 367 7.51 -15.68 -8.18
CA TYR A 367 6.46 -16.35 -7.40
C TYR A 367 7.01 -16.97 -6.11
N LEU A 368 8.15 -17.67 -6.17
CA LEU A 368 8.78 -18.25 -4.97
C LEU A 368 9.38 -17.17 -4.07
N GLN A 369 9.98 -16.12 -4.65
CA GLN A 369 10.47 -14.97 -3.89
C GLN A 369 9.33 -14.25 -3.15
N SER A 370 8.15 -14.14 -3.75
CA SER A 370 6.96 -13.59 -3.09
C SER A 370 6.55 -14.43 -1.88
N LEU A 371 6.49 -15.76 -2.02
CA LEU A 371 6.17 -16.65 -0.91
C LEU A 371 7.24 -16.61 0.21
N TYR A 372 8.52 -16.59 -0.17
CA TYR A 372 9.62 -16.49 0.78
C TYR A 372 9.51 -15.23 1.63
N ARG A 373 9.32 -14.06 0.98
CA ARG A 373 9.18 -12.78 1.68
C ARG A 373 7.95 -12.75 2.59
N LEU A 374 6.84 -13.35 2.16
CA LEU A 374 5.64 -13.46 2.98
C LEU A 374 5.86 -14.34 4.23
N ALA A 375 6.49 -15.50 4.07
CA ALA A 375 6.76 -16.41 5.17
C ALA A 375 7.80 -15.83 6.14
N TRP A 376 8.80 -15.11 5.62
CA TRP A 376 9.75 -14.32 6.43
C TRP A 376 9.02 -13.25 7.25
N LEU A 377 8.18 -12.44 6.62
CA LEU A 377 7.36 -11.44 7.33
C LEU A 377 6.53 -12.08 8.45
N ALA A 378 5.82 -13.17 8.14
CA ALA A 378 4.95 -13.86 9.10
C ALA A 378 5.75 -14.44 10.28
N TYR A 379 6.92 -15.04 10.02
CA TYR A 379 7.78 -15.57 11.08
C TYR A 379 8.25 -14.45 12.00
N PHE A 380 8.79 -13.37 11.42
CA PHE A 380 9.32 -12.27 12.21
C PHE A 380 8.23 -11.57 13.02
N ASP A 381 7.03 -11.37 12.46
CA ASP A 381 5.89 -10.79 13.17
C ASP A 381 5.50 -11.61 14.41
N ARG A 382 5.56 -12.95 14.30
CA ARG A 382 5.13 -13.85 15.37
C ARG A 382 6.21 -14.13 16.42
N LEU A 383 7.44 -14.38 15.97
CA LEU A 383 8.53 -14.93 16.78
C LEU A 383 9.74 -14.00 16.90
N GLY A 384 9.76 -12.88 16.18
CA GLY A 384 10.90 -11.96 16.14
C GLY A 384 12.09 -12.53 15.38
N SER A 385 13.30 -12.10 15.76
CA SER A 385 14.55 -12.48 15.09
C SER A 385 15.14 -13.82 15.57
N GLN A 386 14.70 -14.37 16.69
CA GLN A 386 15.28 -15.59 17.24
C GLN A 386 15.05 -16.79 16.29
N GLY A 387 16.13 -17.48 15.91
CA GLY A 387 16.07 -18.63 15.00
C GLY A 387 15.67 -18.29 13.56
N LEU A 388 15.68 -17.01 13.19
CA LEU A 388 15.18 -16.54 11.90
C LEU A 388 16.02 -17.08 10.73
N LEU A 389 17.34 -17.04 10.82
CA LEU A 389 18.24 -17.59 9.79
C LEU A 389 17.95 -19.08 9.59
N ARG A 390 17.87 -19.83 10.69
CA ARG A 390 17.57 -21.26 10.64
C ARG A 390 16.26 -21.55 9.91
N PHE A 391 15.20 -20.84 10.26
CA PHE A 391 13.91 -20.95 9.58
C PHE A 391 14.02 -20.69 8.08
N VAL A 392 14.66 -19.59 7.66
CA VAL A 392 14.68 -19.22 6.24
C VAL A 392 15.55 -20.15 5.38
N LEU A 393 16.64 -20.71 5.93
CA LEU A 393 17.47 -21.67 5.22
C LEU A 393 16.70 -22.99 4.97
N TRP A 394 15.93 -23.44 5.96
CA TRP A 394 15.04 -24.60 5.81
C TRP A 394 13.86 -24.30 4.87
N LEU A 395 13.34 -23.07 4.87
CA LEU A 395 12.32 -22.65 3.90
C LEU A 395 12.88 -22.69 2.47
N ASP A 396 14.05 -22.11 2.24
CA ASP A 396 14.73 -22.17 0.94
C ASP A 396 15.08 -23.61 0.55
N HIS A 397 15.41 -24.48 1.49
CA HIS A 397 15.65 -25.89 1.17
C HIS A 397 14.46 -26.51 0.42
N HIS A 398 13.22 -26.20 0.84
CA HIS A 398 12.00 -26.61 0.13
C HIS A 398 11.76 -25.84 -1.17
N LEU A 399 11.81 -24.51 -1.15
CA LEU A 399 11.53 -23.69 -2.34
C LEU A 399 12.58 -23.93 -3.45
N GLY A 400 13.82 -24.14 -3.06
CA GLY A 400 14.93 -24.53 -3.90
C GLY A 400 14.75 -25.89 -4.54
N ALA A 401 14.23 -26.87 -3.79
CA ALA A 401 13.89 -28.18 -4.34
C ALA A 401 12.82 -28.07 -5.44
N ILE A 402 11.82 -27.21 -5.25
CA ILE A 402 10.84 -26.89 -6.31
C ILE A 402 11.54 -26.29 -7.53
N ARG A 403 12.44 -25.32 -7.33
CA ARG A 403 13.18 -24.69 -8.44
C ARG A 403 14.06 -25.67 -9.20
N LEU A 404 14.76 -26.55 -8.51
CA LEU A 404 15.62 -27.56 -9.12
C LEU A 404 14.84 -28.69 -9.79
N GLY A 405 13.67 -29.04 -9.24
CA GLY A 405 12.82 -30.12 -9.73
C GLY A 405 11.90 -29.73 -10.89
N GLN A 406 11.55 -28.45 -11.04
CA GLN A 406 10.64 -27.96 -12.08
C GLN A 406 11.38 -27.09 -13.10
N GLU A 407 11.09 -27.26 -14.39
CA GLU A 407 11.64 -26.41 -15.46
C GLU A 407 10.94 -25.04 -15.50
N ASP A 408 9.62 -25.03 -15.33
CA ASP A 408 8.78 -23.84 -15.32
C ASP A 408 8.08 -23.67 -13.96
N ILE A 409 8.06 -22.44 -13.43
CA ILE A 409 7.38 -22.12 -12.17
C ILE A 409 6.28 -21.12 -12.45
N ARG A 410 5.04 -21.52 -12.15
CA ARG A 410 3.84 -20.74 -12.41
C ARG A 410 3.31 -20.08 -11.14
N ARG A 411 2.31 -19.21 -11.32
CA ARG A 411 1.65 -18.49 -10.23
C ARG A 411 1.01 -19.43 -9.21
N GLU A 412 0.58 -20.62 -9.64
CA GLU A 412 -0.08 -21.61 -8.78
C GLU A 412 0.92 -22.40 -7.92
N THR A 413 2.22 -22.35 -8.22
CA THR A 413 3.23 -23.17 -7.51
C THR A 413 3.30 -22.85 -6.01
N PRO A 414 3.38 -21.58 -5.55
CA PRO A 414 3.27 -21.23 -4.13
C PRO A 414 1.98 -21.73 -3.46
N ILE A 415 0.86 -21.67 -4.20
CA ILE A 415 -0.45 -22.08 -3.69
C ILE A 415 -0.46 -23.59 -3.41
N LYS A 416 0.05 -24.39 -4.36
CA LYS A 416 0.20 -25.84 -4.20
C LYS A 416 1.11 -26.18 -3.03
N PHE A 417 2.26 -25.50 -2.92
CA PHE A 417 3.18 -25.71 -1.80
C PHE A 417 2.50 -25.55 -0.43
N LEU A 418 1.62 -24.56 -0.28
CA LEU A 418 0.88 -24.32 0.96
C LEU A 418 -0.29 -25.31 1.18
N LYS A 419 -0.91 -25.82 0.11
CA LYS A 419 -2.07 -26.73 0.17
C LYS A 419 -1.71 -28.21 0.30
N ASP A 420 -0.64 -28.65 -0.35
CA ASP A 420 -0.35 -30.08 -0.53
C ASP A 420 0.18 -30.75 0.75
N LYS A 421 0.68 -29.95 1.71
CA LYS A 421 1.10 -30.45 3.03
C LYS A 421 -0.10 -30.58 3.97
N LYS A 422 0.02 -31.48 4.95
CA LYS A 422 -1.00 -31.75 5.98
C LYS A 422 -1.44 -30.48 6.74
N GLN A 423 -0.51 -29.54 6.93
CA GLN A 423 -0.77 -28.24 7.53
C GLN A 423 -0.15 -27.17 6.63
N ASN A 424 -0.78 -25.98 6.59
CA ASN A 424 -0.27 -24.83 5.84
C ASN A 424 0.88 -24.16 6.62
N LEU A 425 1.98 -23.84 5.95
CA LEU A 425 3.16 -23.23 6.58
C LEU A 425 2.83 -21.92 7.32
N LEU A 426 1.98 -21.06 6.76
CA LEU A 426 1.63 -19.78 7.39
C LEU A 426 0.80 -19.98 8.65
N ASP A 427 0.00 -21.04 8.73
CA ASP A 427 -0.72 -21.41 9.95
C ASP A 427 0.23 -21.96 11.00
N VAL A 428 1.15 -22.84 10.59
CA VAL A 428 2.20 -23.37 11.49
C VAL A 428 2.96 -22.22 12.12
N ILE A 429 3.36 -21.21 11.32
CA ILE A 429 3.99 -19.99 11.82
C ILE A 429 3.05 -19.25 12.78
N ALA A 430 1.81 -18.96 12.37
CA ALA A 430 0.89 -18.17 13.18
C ALA A 430 0.64 -18.76 14.59
N TYR A 431 0.61 -20.09 14.71
CA TYR A 431 0.38 -20.79 15.96
C TYR A 431 1.65 -21.25 16.70
N ALA A 432 2.83 -21.06 16.11
CA ALA A 432 4.10 -21.45 16.74
C ALA A 432 4.33 -20.69 18.05
N TYR A 433 4.89 -21.38 19.04
CA TYR A 433 5.42 -20.74 20.25
C TYR A 433 6.93 -20.53 20.14
N ARG A 434 7.62 -21.40 19.39
CA ARG A 434 9.05 -21.30 19.14
C ARG A 434 9.40 -21.52 17.67
N GLY A 435 10.57 -21.03 17.26
CA GLY A 435 11.08 -21.23 15.90
C GLY A 435 11.27 -22.70 15.53
N GLU A 436 11.62 -23.53 16.51
CA GLU A 436 11.85 -24.96 16.32
C GLU A 436 10.58 -25.71 15.91
N ASP A 437 9.40 -25.23 16.31
CA ASP A 437 8.11 -25.81 15.88
C ASP A 437 7.96 -25.71 14.35
N VAL A 438 8.33 -24.54 13.80
CA VAL A 438 8.26 -24.25 12.35
C VAL A 438 9.35 -25.02 11.60
N VAL A 439 10.58 -25.04 12.13
CA VAL A 439 11.70 -25.76 11.53
C VAL A 439 11.43 -27.27 11.50
N SER A 440 10.89 -27.84 12.58
CA SER A 440 10.53 -29.26 12.65
C SER A 440 9.50 -29.62 11.58
N TYR A 441 8.49 -28.78 11.38
CA TYR A 441 7.51 -28.95 10.30
C TYR A 441 8.16 -28.95 8.91
N LEU A 442 9.14 -28.08 8.66
CA LEU A 442 9.88 -28.05 7.40
C LEU A 442 10.75 -29.32 7.24
N GLN A 443 11.38 -29.80 8.31
CA GLN A 443 12.22 -30.99 8.30
C GLN A 443 11.43 -32.31 8.13
N CYS A 444 10.13 -32.35 8.45
CA CYS A 444 9.31 -33.55 8.30
C CYS A 444 9.20 -34.09 6.86
N SER A 445 9.54 -33.31 5.84
CA SER A 445 9.49 -33.73 4.43
C SER A 445 10.89 -33.67 3.82
N ASP A 446 11.44 -34.83 3.49
CA ASP A 446 12.77 -34.92 2.87
C ASP A 446 12.72 -34.56 1.38
N VAL A 447 13.47 -33.52 1.00
CA VAL A 447 13.64 -33.08 -0.39
C VAL A 447 15.09 -33.23 -0.88
N SER A 448 15.96 -33.83 -0.07
CA SER A 448 17.40 -33.98 -0.33
C SER A 448 17.69 -34.77 -1.60
N ALA A 449 16.82 -35.73 -1.95
CA ALA A 449 16.93 -36.50 -3.19
C ALA A 449 16.93 -35.64 -4.46
N ILE A 450 16.25 -34.48 -4.46
CA ILE A 450 16.22 -33.56 -5.60
C ILE A 450 17.58 -32.87 -5.76
N TYR A 451 18.22 -32.47 -4.66
CA TYR A 451 19.55 -31.89 -4.68
C TYR A 451 20.61 -32.88 -5.16
N SER A 452 20.53 -34.14 -4.71
CA SER A 452 21.45 -35.20 -5.16
C SER A 452 21.38 -35.46 -6.67
N LYS A 453 20.18 -35.42 -7.27
CA LYS A 453 19.99 -35.54 -8.73
C LYS A 453 20.63 -34.38 -9.50
N LYS A 454 20.93 -33.27 -8.84
CA LYS A 454 21.50 -32.05 -9.44
C LYS A 454 22.97 -31.85 -9.12
N ASN A 455 23.70 -32.84 -8.60
CA ASN A 455 25.15 -32.77 -8.39
C ASN A 455 25.96 -32.47 -9.67
N GLY A 456 25.43 -32.78 -10.86
CA GLY A 456 26.03 -32.43 -12.15
C GLY A 456 25.74 -31.01 -12.65
N TRP A 457 25.22 -30.09 -11.82
CA TRP A 457 24.76 -28.76 -12.29
C TRP A 457 25.85 -27.95 -13.02
N LYS A 458 27.13 -28.15 -12.69
CA LYS A 458 28.28 -27.50 -13.33
C LYS A 458 28.37 -27.83 -14.84
N GLU A 459 27.90 -29.01 -15.25
CA GLU A 459 27.83 -29.42 -16.65
C GLU A 459 26.57 -28.86 -17.33
N GLU A 460 25.43 -28.85 -16.63
CA GLU A 460 24.17 -28.25 -17.13
C GLU A 460 24.30 -26.74 -17.41
N VAL A 461 25.22 -26.03 -16.72
CA VAL A 461 25.57 -24.62 -17.02
C VAL A 461 26.07 -24.46 -18.46
N LYS A 462 26.84 -25.43 -18.97
CA LYS A 462 27.42 -25.39 -20.33
C LYS A 462 26.37 -25.67 -21.41
N GLU A 463 25.27 -26.33 -21.07
CA GLU A 463 24.19 -26.73 -21.98
C GLU A 463 23.05 -25.70 -22.10
N GLY A 464 23.09 -24.59 -21.34
CA GLY A 464 22.15 -23.49 -21.49
C GLY A 464 20.86 -23.55 -20.63
N ARG A 465 20.77 -24.45 -19.65
CA ARG A 465 19.69 -24.43 -18.61
C ARG A 465 19.92 -23.32 -17.57
N LYS A 466 19.83 -22.07 -18.01
CA LYS A 466 20.34 -20.91 -17.25
C LYS A 466 19.75 -20.73 -15.85
N VAL A 467 18.46 -21.01 -15.63
CA VAL A 467 17.78 -20.61 -14.38
C VAL A 467 17.97 -21.61 -13.24
N GLN A 468 17.87 -22.92 -13.50
CA GLN A 468 18.12 -23.96 -12.49
C GLN A 468 19.59 -23.96 -12.07
N SER A 469 20.49 -23.89 -13.04
CA SER A 469 21.92 -23.86 -12.79
C SER A 469 22.38 -22.58 -12.08
N ARG A 470 21.71 -21.44 -12.31
CA ARG A 470 21.96 -20.19 -11.55
C ARG A 470 21.62 -20.35 -10.07
N TYR A 471 20.45 -20.93 -9.75
CA TYR A 471 20.09 -21.21 -8.36
C TYR A 471 21.06 -22.21 -7.72
N ALA A 472 21.37 -23.30 -8.42
CA ALA A 472 22.35 -24.29 -7.97
C ALA A 472 23.72 -23.67 -7.65
N SER A 473 24.22 -22.79 -8.53
CA SER A 473 25.50 -22.11 -8.34
C SER A 473 25.47 -21.18 -7.13
N ALA A 474 24.41 -20.37 -6.99
CA ALA A 474 24.26 -19.49 -5.83
C ALA A 474 24.21 -20.25 -4.50
N VAL A 475 23.52 -21.39 -4.45
CA VAL A 475 23.53 -22.27 -3.27
C VAL A 475 24.92 -22.83 -3.01
N ALA A 476 25.60 -23.33 -4.04
CA ALA A 476 26.94 -23.90 -3.90
C ALA A 476 27.94 -22.84 -3.39
N ASP A 477 27.87 -21.62 -3.92
CA ASP A 477 28.73 -20.50 -3.51
C ASP A 477 28.46 -20.08 -2.06
N TYR A 478 27.19 -19.98 -1.66
CA TYR A 478 26.80 -19.58 -0.30
C TYR A 478 27.31 -20.57 0.76
N TYR A 479 27.14 -21.88 0.52
CA TYR A 479 27.52 -22.91 1.47
C TYR A 479 28.96 -23.45 1.27
N GLY A 480 29.66 -23.03 0.22
CA GLY A 480 30.99 -23.56 -0.13
C GLY A 480 30.97 -25.04 -0.54
N LEU A 481 29.97 -25.46 -1.33
CA LEU A 481 29.73 -26.86 -1.66
C LEU A 481 30.27 -27.26 -3.03
N ASP A 482 30.99 -28.37 -3.07
CA ASP A 482 31.35 -29.05 -4.32
C ASP A 482 30.23 -29.93 -4.88
N GLU A 483 29.29 -30.35 -4.03
CA GLU A 483 28.16 -31.21 -4.36
C GLU A 483 26.89 -30.72 -3.63
N LEU A 484 25.80 -30.53 -4.37
CA LEU A 484 24.52 -30.07 -3.81
C LEU A 484 23.89 -31.09 -2.84
N SER A 485 24.19 -32.38 -2.97
CA SER A 485 23.74 -33.43 -2.05
C SER A 485 24.22 -33.25 -0.61
N LYS A 486 25.14 -32.32 -0.36
CA LYS A 486 25.65 -31.99 0.99
C LYS A 486 24.90 -30.83 1.64
N LYS A 487 23.97 -30.16 0.94
CA LYS A 487 23.26 -28.97 1.44
C LYS A 487 22.55 -29.24 2.75
N ASP A 488 21.74 -30.30 2.82
CA ASP A 488 20.95 -30.70 3.99
C ASP A 488 21.80 -30.79 5.27
N LYS A 489 22.94 -31.48 5.20
CA LYS A 489 23.88 -31.66 6.31
C LYS A 489 24.64 -30.39 6.67
N SER A 490 24.74 -29.46 5.73
CA SER A 490 25.49 -28.21 5.89
C SER A 490 24.64 -27.09 6.50
N ILE A 491 23.30 -27.17 6.48
CA ILE A 491 22.44 -26.09 6.98
C ILE A 491 22.77 -25.72 8.43
N GLU A 492 22.77 -26.69 9.34
CA GLU A 492 22.97 -26.44 10.78
C GLU A 492 24.39 -25.94 11.09
N SER A 493 25.42 -26.60 10.54
CA SER A 493 26.82 -26.17 10.75
C SER A 493 27.14 -24.80 10.15
N HIS A 494 26.46 -24.44 9.06
CA HIS A 494 26.63 -23.14 8.43
C HIS A 494 25.99 -22.01 9.25
N ILE A 495 24.87 -22.26 9.93
CA ILE A 495 24.21 -21.28 10.82
C ILE A 495 25.17 -20.86 11.94
N ASP A 496 25.79 -21.84 12.61
CA ASP A 496 26.76 -21.58 13.67
C ASP A 496 27.92 -20.72 13.15
N THR A 497 28.44 -21.05 11.96
CA THR A 497 29.54 -20.31 11.34
C THR A 497 29.17 -18.85 11.04
N VAL A 498 27.99 -18.60 10.44
CA VAL A 498 27.55 -17.26 10.05
C VAL A 498 27.27 -16.38 11.26
N LEU A 499 26.63 -16.93 12.29
CA LEU A 499 26.22 -16.18 13.47
C LEU A 499 27.36 -15.94 14.45
N LEU A 500 28.33 -16.87 14.54
CA LEU A 500 29.58 -16.64 15.28
C LEU A 500 30.38 -15.47 14.68
N VAL A 501 30.45 -15.36 13.35
CA VAL A 501 31.10 -14.22 12.66
C VAL A 501 30.38 -12.90 12.94
N GLN A 502 29.09 -12.94 13.26
CA GLN A 502 28.27 -11.78 13.60
C GLN A 502 28.11 -11.56 15.12
N GLY A 503 28.81 -12.33 15.95
CA GLY A 503 28.86 -12.13 17.41
C GLY A 503 27.64 -12.63 18.19
N VAL A 504 26.83 -13.53 17.63
CA VAL A 504 25.69 -14.15 18.32
C VAL A 504 26.09 -15.53 18.86
N GLN A 505 25.89 -15.75 20.16
CA GLN A 505 25.91 -17.08 20.77
C GLN A 505 24.47 -17.46 21.15
N TYR A 506 24.03 -18.64 20.71
CA TYR A 506 22.81 -19.27 21.25
C TYR A 506 23.15 -19.93 22.58
N ASP A 507 22.35 -19.65 23.62
CA ASP A 507 22.36 -20.40 24.89
C ASP A 507 21.71 -21.78 24.73
#